data_AF-Q0DT44-F1
#
_entry.id   AF-Q0DT44-F1
#
_cell.length_a   1.000
_cell.length_b   1.000
_cell.length_c   1.000
_cell.angle_alpha   90.00
_cell.angle_beta   90.00
_cell.angle_gamma   90.00
#
_symmetry.space_group_name_H-M   'P 1'
#
loop_
_entity.id
_entity.type
_entity.pdbx_description
1 polymer ?
#
loop_
_entity_poly.entity_id
_entity_poly.type
_entity_poly.pdbx_seq_one_letter_code
_entity_poly.pdbx_strand_id
1 'polypeptide(L)'
;NSPSSHLCVLLRATWQLDLKGHVYGLLAAHPVAPLVSLHHLDRLNPISPNWLKRLPAVRSLVGASRHDPSRTLQQAICYHHDARGGGRRRRRRRQFTLSVSVSWGYMVHLYPAAVPPHELQTPLRTFRAWSGSPAGPFTVNTRPEATPNATALPCHRKPIMFYLDRVTAMSTSTTNWTLTEYVPEVLSGERCNTTGFDAATKVQMIQVIALKMNPAIWKRAPRRQCCKMQNANEGDKLIVKIHECKPDEATTSV
;
A
#
# COMPACT_ATOMS: atom_id res chain seq x y z
N ASN A 1 -19.20 7.92 -33.00
CA ASN A 1 -19.24 8.70 -31.76
C ASN A 1 -19.59 7.81 -30.58
N SER A 2 -18.61 7.07 -30.02
CA SER A 2 -18.80 6.43 -28.72
C SER A 2 -18.41 7.47 -27.67
N PRO A 3 -19.25 7.77 -26.67
CA PRO A 3 -18.92 8.77 -25.68
C PRO A 3 -17.65 8.32 -24.93
N SER A 4 -16.60 9.12 -25.06
CA SER A 4 -15.27 8.86 -24.50
C SER A 4 -15.37 8.65 -23.00
N SER A 5 -14.96 7.46 -22.57
CA SER A 5 -15.17 6.96 -21.23
C SER A 5 -13.81 7.08 -20.46
N HIS A 6 -13.70 8.02 -19.50
CA HIS A 6 -12.50 8.59 -18.83
C HIS A 6 -12.09 8.12 -17.40
N LEU A 7 -10.95 7.48 -17.08
CA LEU A 7 -10.36 7.40 -15.71
C LEU A 7 -10.62 8.65 -14.78
N CYS A 8 -11.26 8.55 -13.60
CA CYS A 8 -11.21 9.59 -12.55
C CYS A 8 -11.13 8.90 -11.20
N VAL A 9 -10.12 9.33 -10.44
CA VAL A 9 -10.02 9.18 -8.99
C VAL A 9 -10.34 10.56 -8.44
N LEU A 10 -11.60 10.80 -8.05
CA LEU A 10 -11.95 12.08 -7.43
C LEU A 10 -11.30 12.12 -6.03
N LEU A 11 -10.26 12.92 -5.90
CA LEU A 11 -9.73 13.42 -4.64
C LEU A 11 -10.30 14.82 -4.51
N ARG A 12 -10.90 15.17 -3.36
CA ARG A 12 -11.62 16.44 -3.10
C ARG A 12 -11.37 17.57 -4.13
N ALA A 13 -12.45 18.01 -4.76
CA ALA A 13 -12.59 19.18 -5.62
C ALA A 13 -11.58 19.30 -6.79
N THR A 14 -12.09 19.05 -8.00
CA THR A 14 -11.64 19.49 -9.33
C THR A 14 -10.54 18.75 -10.10
N TRP A 15 -10.08 17.55 -9.72
CA TRP A 15 -9.04 16.85 -10.51
C TRP A 15 -9.49 15.49 -11.05
N GLN A 16 -9.70 15.41 -12.37
CA GLN A 16 -9.91 14.17 -13.12
C GLN A 16 -8.55 13.69 -13.66
N LEU A 17 -8.23 12.40 -13.48
CA LEU A 17 -6.96 11.78 -13.90
C LEU A 17 -7.25 10.57 -14.80
N ASP A 18 -7.21 10.78 -16.10
CA ASP A 18 -7.38 9.72 -17.09
C ASP A 18 -6.14 8.85 -17.24
N LEU A 19 -6.22 7.62 -16.76
CA LEU A 19 -5.11 6.69 -16.74
C LEU A 19 -5.40 5.43 -17.56
N LYS A 20 -4.34 4.86 -18.13
CA LYS A 20 -4.32 3.55 -18.81
C LYS A 20 -3.35 2.60 -18.10
N GLY A 21 -3.55 1.30 -18.33
CA GLY A 21 -2.66 0.25 -17.83
C GLY A 21 -2.93 -0.14 -16.38
N HIS A 22 -1.86 -0.39 -15.62
CA HIS A 22 -1.95 -0.82 -14.22
C HIS A 22 -2.02 0.39 -13.29
N VAL A 23 -3.14 0.58 -12.57
CA VAL A 23 -3.30 1.74 -11.67
C VAL A 23 -2.84 1.50 -10.23
N TYR A 24 -2.28 0.33 -9.93
CA TYR A 24 -1.95 -0.04 -8.55
C TYR A 24 -0.94 0.89 -7.88
N GLY A 25 0.01 1.44 -8.63
CA GLY A 25 0.98 2.39 -8.07
C GLY A 25 0.32 3.65 -7.52
N LEU A 26 -0.75 4.13 -8.17
CA LEU A 26 -1.57 5.23 -7.68
C LEU A 26 -2.45 4.82 -6.49
N LEU A 27 -3.14 3.69 -6.58
CA LEU A 27 -4.06 3.24 -5.52
C LEU A 27 -3.32 2.81 -4.24
N ALA A 28 -2.11 2.27 -4.36
CA ALA A 28 -1.27 1.88 -3.23
C ALA A 28 -0.67 3.09 -2.48
N ALA A 29 -0.47 4.20 -3.18
CA ALA A 29 -0.02 5.48 -2.62
C ALA A 29 -1.08 6.56 -2.80
N HIS A 30 -2.35 6.18 -2.60
CA HIS A 30 -3.47 7.08 -2.80
C HIS A 30 -3.30 8.34 -1.92
N PRO A 31 -3.52 9.55 -2.47
CA PRO A 31 -3.39 10.78 -1.69
C PRO A 31 -4.32 10.82 -0.48
N VAL A 32 -4.01 11.73 0.45
CA VAL A 32 -4.76 11.91 1.71
C VAL A 32 -6.11 12.58 1.46
N ALA A 33 -7.01 11.84 0.84
CA ALA A 33 -8.38 12.21 0.56
C ALA A 33 -9.23 10.93 0.46
N PRO A 34 -10.55 11.01 0.65
CA PRO A 34 -11.45 9.90 0.39
C PRO A 34 -11.36 9.48 -1.08
N LEU A 35 -11.41 8.16 -1.34
CA LEU A 35 -11.69 7.67 -2.69
C LEU A 35 -13.15 7.96 -3.02
N VAL A 36 -13.42 8.81 -3.99
CA VAL A 36 -14.80 9.17 -4.37
C VAL A 36 -15.29 8.33 -5.54
N SER A 37 -14.46 8.12 -6.57
CA SER A 37 -14.85 7.34 -7.74
C SER A 37 -13.66 6.59 -8.34
N LEU A 38 -13.97 5.44 -8.94
CA LEU A 38 -13.14 4.76 -9.94
C LEU A 38 -14.09 4.44 -11.09
N HIS A 39 -13.88 5.05 -12.25
CA HIS A 39 -14.66 4.74 -13.44
C HIS A 39 -13.77 4.18 -14.56
N HIS A 40 -14.32 3.81 -15.72
CA HIS A 40 -13.57 3.26 -16.87
C HIS A 40 -12.71 2.05 -16.58
N LEU A 41 -13.24 1.22 -15.70
CA LEU A 41 -12.68 -0.08 -15.36
C LEU A 41 -12.53 -0.96 -16.62
N ASP A 42 -13.30 -0.70 -17.69
CA ASP A 42 -13.19 -1.35 -19.01
C ASP A 42 -11.86 -1.07 -19.72
N ARG A 43 -11.22 0.08 -19.45
CA ARG A 43 -9.96 0.51 -20.10
C ARG A 43 -8.72 0.25 -19.25
N LEU A 44 -8.90 -0.18 -18.01
CA LEU A 44 -7.81 -0.53 -17.11
C LEU A 44 -7.43 -1.99 -17.26
N ASN A 45 -6.19 -2.28 -16.89
CA ASN A 45 -5.88 -3.62 -16.40
C ASN A 45 -6.63 -3.83 -15.06
N PRO A 46 -6.78 -5.09 -14.59
CA PRO A 46 -7.32 -5.34 -13.26
C PRO A 46 -6.64 -4.42 -12.22
N ILE A 47 -7.46 -3.77 -11.38
CA ILE A 47 -6.94 -2.71 -10.51
C ILE A 47 -5.87 -3.23 -9.56
N SER A 48 -5.88 -4.52 -9.21
CA SER A 48 -4.79 -5.21 -8.49
C SER A 48 -4.18 -6.26 -9.42
N PRO A 49 -2.82 -6.32 -9.52
CA PRO A 49 -2.12 -7.28 -10.39
C PRO A 49 -2.41 -8.76 -10.07
N ASN A 50 -2.80 -9.09 -8.84
CA ASN A 50 -3.09 -10.47 -8.43
C ASN A 50 -4.32 -11.08 -9.12
N TRP A 51 -5.18 -10.22 -9.66
CA TRP A 51 -6.42 -10.65 -10.29
C TRP A 51 -6.26 -10.71 -11.80
N LEU A 52 -6.67 -11.83 -12.40
CA LEU A 52 -6.70 -11.99 -13.86
C LEU A 52 -7.81 -11.16 -14.52
N LYS A 53 -8.85 -10.77 -13.77
CA LYS A 53 -10.05 -10.10 -14.28
C LYS A 53 -10.37 -8.84 -13.48
N ARG A 54 -10.90 -7.82 -14.17
CA ARG A 54 -11.24 -6.50 -13.60
C ARG A 54 -12.29 -6.57 -12.49
N LEU A 55 -13.40 -7.27 -12.75
CA LEU A 55 -14.55 -7.27 -11.86
C LEU A 55 -14.27 -7.92 -10.49
N PRO A 56 -13.59 -9.09 -10.40
CA PRO A 56 -13.14 -9.62 -9.10
C PRO A 56 -12.23 -8.67 -8.32
N ALA A 57 -11.27 -8.01 -8.99
CA ALA A 57 -10.38 -7.05 -8.34
C ALA A 57 -11.16 -5.88 -7.71
N VAL A 58 -12.14 -5.35 -8.44
CA VAL A 58 -13.00 -4.26 -7.96
C VAL A 58 -13.93 -4.72 -6.85
N ARG A 59 -14.52 -5.93 -6.97
CA ARG A 59 -15.36 -6.52 -5.91
C ARG A 59 -14.58 -6.73 -4.62
N SER A 60 -13.31 -7.12 -4.69
CA SER A 60 -12.42 -7.24 -3.53
C SER A 60 -12.28 -5.90 -2.81
N LEU A 61 -11.95 -4.83 -3.54
CA LEU A 61 -11.83 -3.48 -2.98
C LEU A 61 -13.16 -2.97 -2.40
N VAL A 62 -14.26 -3.13 -3.13
CA VAL A 62 -15.61 -2.73 -2.68
C VAL A 62 -16.00 -3.51 -1.42
N GLY A 63 -15.74 -4.81 -1.39
CA GLY A 63 -15.99 -5.66 -0.21
C GLY A 63 -15.26 -5.13 1.01
N ALA A 64 -13.96 -4.85 0.89
CA ALA A 64 -13.16 -4.27 1.97
C ALA A 64 -13.70 -2.90 2.42
N SER A 65 -14.03 -2.02 1.46
CA SER A 65 -14.52 -0.67 1.75
C SER A 65 -15.79 -0.65 2.60
N ARG A 66 -16.65 -1.68 2.52
CA ARG A 66 -17.87 -1.77 3.34
C ARG A 66 -17.57 -1.91 4.84
N HIS A 67 -16.42 -2.44 5.20
CA HIS A 67 -16.02 -2.61 6.61
C HIS A 67 -15.48 -1.32 7.23
N ASP A 68 -14.76 -0.48 6.47
CA ASP A 68 -14.28 0.84 6.91
C ASP A 68 -14.21 1.84 5.73
N PRO A 69 -15.36 2.42 5.33
CA PRO A 69 -15.43 3.25 4.12
C PRO A 69 -14.46 4.43 4.14
N SER A 70 -14.28 5.03 5.32
CA SER A 70 -13.44 6.23 5.50
C SER A 70 -11.95 5.92 5.39
N ARG A 71 -11.55 4.67 5.57
CA ARG A 71 -10.15 4.20 5.52
C ARG A 71 -9.77 3.60 4.18
N THR A 72 -10.71 3.34 3.29
CA THR A 72 -10.46 2.76 1.96
C THR A 72 -9.31 3.47 1.24
N LEU A 73 -8.30 2.69 0.82
CA LEU A 73 -7.05 3.14 0.17
C LEU A 73 -6.16 4.08 0.98
N GLN A 74 -6.47 4.35 2.25
CA GLN A 74 -5.65 5.25 3.04
C GLN A 74 -4.31 4.63 3.36
N GLN A 75 -3.26 5.39 3.04
CA GLN A 75 -1.89 4.95 3.20
C GLN A 75 -1.42 5.13 4.65
N ALA A 76 -0.84 4.08 5.24
CA ALA A 76 -0.08 4.13 6.50
C ALA A 76 1.33 3.58 6.27
N ILE A 77 2.34 4.30 6.77
CA ILE A 77 3.76 3.95 6.59
C ILE A 77 4.39 3.70 7.95
N CYS A 78 5.07 2.57 8.10
CA CYS A 78 5.85 2.28 9.29
C CYS A 78 7.09 1.45 8.97
N TYR A 79 7.96 1.35 9.98
CA TYR A 79 9.25 0.69 9.87
C TYR A 79 9.32 -0.43 10.90
N HIS A 80 9.97 -1.53 10.53
CA HIS A 80 10.33 -2.59 11.44
C HIS A 80 11.84 -2.70 11.50
N HIS A 81 12.38 -2.52 12.69
CA HIS A 81 13.80 -2.69 12.96
C HIS A 81 13.98 -4.08 13.58
N ASP A 82 14.64 -5.01 12.88
CA ASP A 82 15.02 -6.28 13.48
C ASP A 82 16.26 -6.08 14.36
N ALA A 83 16.02 -5.75 15.63
CA ALA A 83 17.07 -5.68 16.64
C ALA A 83 17.32 -7.04 17.32
N ARG A 84 16.57 -8.11 16.99
CA ARG A 84 16.64 -9.43 17.69
C ARG A 84 17.87 -10.27 17.31
N GLY A 85 18.94 -9.62 16.87
CA GLY A 85 20.28 -10.20 16.71
C GLY A 85 21.05 -10.41 18.03
N GLY A 86 20.50 -10.07 19.19
CA GLY A 86 21.18 -10.13 20.49
C GLY A 86 20.70 -11.22 21.44
N GLY A 87 20.91 -12.50 21.11
CA GLY A 87 20.90 -13.59 22.09
C GLY A 87 22.25 -14.28 22.05
N ARG A 88 22.89 -14.55 23.20
CA ARG A 88 24.30 -15.03 23.32
C ARG A 88 24.69 -16.25 22.47
N ARG A 89 23.76 -16.94 21.81
CA ARG A 89 24.01 -18.08 20.90
C ARG A 89 23.40 -17.97 19.49
N ARG A 90 22.76 -16.85 19.11
CA ARG A 90 22.30 -16.66 17.72
C ARG A 90 23.41 -15.96 16.93
N ARG A 91 23.99 -16.65 15.93
CA ARG A 91 24.97 -16.11 14.95
C ARG A 91 24.63 -14.66 14.62
N ARG A 92 25.62 -13.75 14.68
CA ARG A 92 25.55 -12.30 14.36
C ARG A 92 24.59 -12.04 13.18
N ARG A 93 23.29 -11.90 13.46
CA ARG A 93 22.33 -11.50 12.43
C ARG A 93 22.60 -10.04 12.16
N ARG A 94 22.87 -9.70 10.89
CA ARG A 94 23.00 -8.29 10.50
C ARG A 94 21.65 -7.62 10.76
N GLN A 95 21.68 -6.50 11.47
CA GLN A 95 20.48 -5.69 11.68
C GLN A 95 19.99 -5.19 10.32
N PHE A 96 18.69 -5.15 10.14
CA PHE A 96 18.05 -4.59 8.96
C PHE A 96 16.77 -3.87 9.35
N THR A 97 16.36 -2.94 8.49
CA THR A 97 15.11 -2.21 8.62
C THR A 97 14.24 -2.54 7.42
N LEU A 98 13.00 -2.91 7.68
CA LEU A 98 11.97 -3.05 6.66
C LEU A 98 11.07 -1.81 6.68
N SER A 99 10.62 -1.36 5.52
CA SER A 99 9.55 -0.38 5.40
C SER A 99 8.27 -1.06 4.94
N VAL A 100 7.16 -0.77 5.60
CA VAL A 100 5.83 -1.19 5.17
C VAL A 100 5.02 0.03 4.75
N SER A 101 4.35 -0.09 3.62
CA SER A 101 3.36 0.88 3.15
C SER A 101 2.04 0.15 2.94
N VAL A 102 1.07 0.43 3.80
CA VAL A 102 -0.26 -0.19 3.78
C VAL A 102 -1.22 0.72 3.04
N SER A 103 -1.85 0.24 1.97
CA SER A 103 -3.07 0.82 1.40
C SER A 103 -4.27 0.01 1.88
N TRP A 104 -4.97 0.53 2.87
CA TRP A 104 -5.95 -0.26 3.61
C TRP A 104 -7.10 -0.74 2.71
N GLY A 105 -7.46 -2.02 2.88
CA GLY A 105 -8.48 -2.68 2.08
C GLY A 105 -8.08 -2.99 0.63
N TYR A 106 -6.80 -2.84 0.27
CA TYR A 106 -6.33 -3.05 -1.10
C TYR A 106 -5.05 -3.89 -1.17
N MET A 107 -3.91 -3.35 -0.72
CA MET A 107 -2.64 -4.07 -0.74
C MET A 107 -1.60 -3.46 0.22
N VAL A 108 -0.54 -4.21 0.49
CA VAL A 108 0.60 -3.78 1.30
C VAL A 108 1.89 -3.96 0.50
N HIS A 109 2.75 -2.95 0.51
CA HIS A 109 4.12 -3.05 -0.01
C HIS A 109 5.08 -3.27 1.16
N LEU A 110 5.89 -4.33 1.08
CA LEU A 110 6.98 -4.60 2.03
C LEU A 110 8.32 -4.39 1.33
N TYR A 111 9.07 -3.37 1.75
CA TYR A 111 10.39 -3.07 1.21
C TYR A 111 11.50 -3.67 2.08
N PRO A 112 12.53 -4.29 1.46
CA PRO A 112 13.64 -4.93 2.17
C PRO A 112 14.68 -3.94 2.70
N ALA A 113 14.33 -2.65 2.81
CA ALA A 113 15.20 -1.56 3.24
C ALA A 113 14.38 -0.42 3.86
N ALA A 114 15.07 0.51 4.54
CA ALA A 114 14.48 1.74 5.04
C ALA A 114 14.25 2.74 3.89
N VAL A 115 13.06 2.75 3.30
CA VAL A 115 12.67 3.69 2.25
C VAL A 115 12.08 4.95 2.89
N PRO A 116 12.55 6.16 2.52
CA PRO A 116 12.01 7.40 3.06
C PRO A 116 10.51 7.58 2.79
N PRO A 117 9.77 8.25 3.69
CA PRO A 117 8.32 8.40 3.52
C PRO A 117 7.92 9.17 2.26
N HIS A 118 8.65 10.23 1.90
CA HIS A 118 8.35 11.01 0.70
C HIS A 118 8.41 10.15 -0.57
N GLU A 119 9.34 9.18 -0.64
CA GLU A 119 9.37 8.20 -1.72
C GLU A 119 8.17 7.24 -1.66
N LEU A 120 7.83 6.72 -0.48
CA LEU A 120 6.71 5.78 -0.30
C LEU A 120 5.34 6.41 -0.57
N GLN A 121 5.20 7.70 -0.30
CA GLN A 121 4.02 8.50 -0.60
C GLN A 121 3.92 8.89 -2.08
N THR A 122 5.01 8.76 -2.82
CA THR A 122 5.05 9.02 -4.26
C THR A 122 4.63 7.75 -5.02
N PRO A 123 3.51 7.76 -5.76
CA PRO A 123 3.05 6.63 -6.55
C PRO A 123 4.12 6.04 -7.47
N LEU A 124 4.21 4.71 -7.49
CA LEU A 124 4.93 4.02 -8.56
C LEU A 124 4.23 4.28 -9.89
N ARG A 125 5.00 4.58 -10.93
CA ARG A 125 4.47 4.89 -12.26
C ARG A 125 4.17 3.62 -13.05
N THR A 126 3.13 2.93 -12.60
CA THR A 126 2.60 1.68 -13.14
C THR A 126 1.56 1.93 -14.23
N PHE A 127 1.04 3.16 -14.26
CA PHE A 127 0.01 3.66 -15.14
C PHE A 127 0.62 4.60 -16.18
N ARG A 128 -0.14 4.85 -17.25
CA ARG A 128 0.21 5.80 -18.31
C ARG A 128 -0.86 6.88 -18.39
N ALA A 129 -0.48 8.05 -18.87
CA ALA A 129 -1.45 9.09 -19.20
C ALA A 129 -2.39 8.61 -20.31
N TRP A 130 -3.54 9.27 -20.47
CA TRP A 130 -4.50 8.93 -21.52
C TRP A 130 -3.90 8.91 -22.93
N SER A 131 -2.99 9.85 -23.21
CA SER A 131 -2.22 9.92 -24.46
C SER A 131 -1.39 8.66 -24.74
N GLY A 132 -1.22 7.78 -23.76
CA GLY A 132 -0.34 6.62 -23.79
C GLY A 132 1.07 6.93 -23.31
N SER A 133 1.39 8.21 -23.07
CA SER A 133 2.69 8.63 -22.57
C SER A 133 2.96 8.03 -21.18
N PRO A 134 4.05 7.26 -21.02
CA PRO A 134 4.51 6.83 -19.71
C PRO A 134 5.01 7.99 -18.85
N ALA A 135 5.38 9.12 -19.45
CA ALA A 135 5.98 10.25 -18.75
C ALA A 135 4.94 11.24 -18.19
N GLY A 136 3.70 11.20 -18.68
CA GLY A 136 2.65 12.13 -18.31
C GLY A 136 2.14 12.95 -19.51
N PRO A 137 1.45 14.08 -19.26
CA PRO A 137 1.38 14.79 -17.98
C PRO A 137 0.57 14.04 -16.91
N PHE A 138 0.99 14.17 -15.65
CA PHE A 138 0.25 13.73 -14.47
C PHE A 138 0.08 14.92 -13.52
N THR A 139 -1.04 15.01 -12.82
CA THR A 139 -1.26 16.05 -11.80
C THR A 139 -0.66 15.67 -10.45
N VAL A 140 -0.17 14.44 -10.31
CA VAL A 140 0.54 13.94 -9.13
C VAL A 140 1.97 13.61 -9.50
N ASN A 141 2.90 13.92 -8.58
CA ASN A 141 4.27 13.45 -8.70
C ASN A 141 4.28 11.91 -8.70
N THR A 142 5.09 11.31 -9.56
CA THR A 142 5.23 9.86 -9.69
C THR A 142 6.70 9.49 -9.71
N ARG A 143 7.02 8.26 -9.30
CA ARG A 143 8.38 7.71 -9.37
C ARG A 143 8.42 6.52 -10.32
N PRO A 144 9.45 6.37 -11.14
CA PRO A 144 9.51 5.33 -12.15
C PRO A 144 9.65 3.93 -11.54
N GLU A 145 9.15 2.89 -12.23
CA GLU A 145 9.31 1.47 -11.86
C GLU A 145 10.65 0.86 -12.30
N ALA A 146 11.54 1.68 -12.87
CA ALA A 146 12.90 1.31 -13.17
C ALA A 146 13.78 2.57 -13.17
N THR A 147 15.07 2.43 -12.86
CA THR A 147 16.02 3.53 -13.09
C THR A 147 16.29 3.70 -14.59
N PRO A 148 16.77 4.87 -15.03
CA PRO A 148 17.30 5.00 -16.39
C PRO A 148 18.31 3.88 -16.68
N ASN A 149 18.20 3.23 -17.84
CA ASN A 149 19.02 2.09 -18.28
C ASN A 149 18.84 0.78 -17.50
N ALA A 150 17.82 0.65 -16.63
CA ALA A 150 17.45 -0.62 -16.01
C ALA A 150 16.04 -1.04 -16.44
N THR A 151 15.77 -2.35 -16.39
CA THR A 151 14.44 -2.92 -16.65
C THR A 151 13.58 -3.03 -15.39
N ALA A 152 14.17 -2.82 -14.21
CA ALA A 152 13.50 -2.93 -12.92
C ALA A 152 14.08 -1.97 -11.87
N LEU A 153 13.34 -1.73 -10.78
CA LEU A 153 13.84 -1.05 -9.60
C LEU A 153 15.03 -1.81 -8.99
N PRO A 154 16.02 -1.09 -8.41
CA PRO A 154 17.05 -1.73 -7.61
C PRO A 154 16.40 -2.43 -6.41
N CYS A 155 17.00 -3.53 -5.96
CA CYS A 155 16.46 -4.40 -4.91
C CYS A 155 15.92 -3.68 -3.67
N HIS A 156 16.63 -2.68 -3.15
CA HIS A 156 16.23 -1.92 -1.96
C HIS A 156 14.99 -1.03 -2.19
N ARG A 157 14.62 -0.77 -3.45
CA ARG A 157 13.42 -0.03 -3.84
C ARG A 157 12.32 -0.92 -4.44
N LYS A 158 12.57 -2.21 -4.67
CA LYS A 158 11.54 -3.15 -5.16
C LYS A 158 10.71 -3.65 -3.96
N PRO A 159 9.40 -3.36 -3.89
CA PRO A 159 8.55 -3.95 -2.86
C PRO A 159 8.26 -5.42 -3.17
N ILE A 160 8.06 -6.22 -2.12
CA ILE A 160 7.27 -7.45 -2.21
C ILE A 160 5.82 -7.05 -2.04
N MET A 161 4.98 -7.45 -2.99
CA MET A 161 3.57 -7.11 -3.01
C MET A 161 2.77 -8.09 -2.16
N PHE A 162 1.93 -7.58 -1.27
CA PHE A 162 0.99 -8.38 -0.48
C PHE A 162 -0.43 -7.95 -0.81
N TYR A 163 -1.26 -8.90 -1.25
CA TYR A 163 -2.61 -8.65 -1.72
C TYR A 163 -3.63 -9.00 -0.65
N LEU A 164 -4.73 -8.24 -0.61
CA LEU A 164 -5.80 -8.50 0.32
C LEU A 164 -6.38 -9.90 0.08
N ASP A 165 -6.37 -10.71 1.12
CA ASP A 165 -7.00 -12.03 1.15
C ASP A 165 -8.33 -11.98 1.89
N ARG A 166 -8.33 -11.37 3.09
CA ARG A 166 -9.51 -11.34 3.96
C ARG A 166 -9.67 -10.03 4.71
N VAL A 167 -10.94 -9.67 4.97
CA VAL A 167 -11.34 -8.59 5.87
C VAL A 167 -12.31 -9.13 6.89
N THR A 168 -12.03 -8.87 8.17
CA THR A 168 -12.88 -9.26 9.29
C THR A 168 -13.19 -8.02 10.12
N ALA A 169 -14.48 -7.73 10.32
CA ALA A 169 -14.91 -6.74 11.30
C ALA A 169 -14.96 -7.39 12.68
N MET A 170 -14.34 -6.74 13.65
CA MET A 170 -14.36 -7.16 15.05
C MET A 170 -15.00 -6.03 15.86
N SER A 171 -15.94 -6.37 16.73
CA SER A 171 -16.59 -5.39 17.59
C SER A 171 -16.39 -5.79 19.04
N THR A 172 -16.04 -4.81 19.86
CA THR A 172 -16.21 -4.86 21.31
C THR A 172 -17.45 -4.03 21.67
N SER A 173 -17.91 -4.05 22.91
CA SER A 173 -19.09 -3.28 23.34
C SER A 173 -19.04 -1.78 23.00
N THR A 174 -17.85 -1.19 22.87
CA THR A 174 -17.67 0.26 22.63
C THR A 174 -16.88 0.60 21.37
N THR A 175 -16.11 -0.33 20.81
CA THR A 175 -15.17 -0.03 19.72
C THR A 175 -15.24 -1.04 18.59
N ASN A 176 -15.32 -0.51 17.36
CA ASN A 176 -15.29 -1.29 16.12
C ASN A 176 -13.87 -1.27 15.55
N TRP A 177 -13.35 -2.46 15.27
CA TRP A 177 -12.03 -2.70 14.70
C TRP A 177 -12.17 -3.50 13.41
N THR A 178 -11.13 -3.43 12.59
CA THR A 178 -10.97 -4.27 11.41
C THR A 178 -9.65 -4.99 11.49
N LEU A 179 -9.66 -6.27 11.08
CA LEU A 179 -8.49 -7.07 10.80
C LEU A 179 -8.49 -7.36 9.30
N THR A 180 -7.46 -6.91 8.59
CA THR A 180 -7.24 -7.27 7.20
C THR A 180 -5.98 -8.13 7.08
N GLU A 181 -6.09 -9.21 6.31
CA GLU A 181 -5.02 -10.18 6.11
C GLU A 181 -4.56 -10.10 4.67
N TYR A 182 -3.25 -10.01 4.47
CA TYR A 182 -2.63 -9.91 3.16
C TYR A 182 -1.61 -11.01 2.94
N VAL A 183 -1.67 -11.63 1.77
CA VAL A 183 -0.79 -12.73 1.35
C VAL A 183 0.18 -12.26 0.27
N PRO A 184 1.43 -12.72 0.27
CA PRO A 184 2.43 -12.28 -0.68
C PRO A 184 2.09 -12.74 -2.10
N GLU A 185 2.54 -11.96 -3.07
CA GLU A 185 2.63 -12.42 -4.46
C GLU A 185 3.56 -13.64 -4.57
N VAL A 186 3.27 -14.52 -5.53
CA VAL A 186 4.20 -15.61 -5.86
C VAL A 186 5.39 -15.01 -6.60
N LEU A 187 6.54 -14.92 -5.93
CA LEU A 187 7.76 -14.39 -6.51
C LEU A 187 8.36 -15.40 -7.51
N SER A 188 8.30 -15.06 -8.80
CA SER A 188 9.03 -15.75 -9.87
C SER A 188 10.02 -14.76 -10.50
N GLY A 189 11.27 -14.76 -10.02
CA GLY A 189 12.29 -13.83 -10.51
C GLY A 189 13.56 -13.82 -9.68
N GLU A 190 14.55 -13.04 -10.12
CA GLU A 190 15.84 -12.89 -9.46
C GLU A 190 15.68 -12.51 -7.98
N ARG A 191 16.26 -13.34 -7.10
CA ARG A 191 16.33 -13.05 -5.67
C ARG A 191 17.42 -12.01 -5.44
N CYS A 192 17.10 -10.99 -4.67
CA CYS A 192 18.07 -10.02 -4.20
C CYS A 192 18.89 -10.62 -3.06
N ASN A 193 20.22 -10.66 -3.19
CA ASN A 193 21.12 -11.18 -2.15
C ASN A 193 21.35 -10.16 -1.02
N THR A 194 20.31 -9.84 -0.24
CA THR A 194 20.41 -8.95 0.92
C THR A 194 19.67 -9.52 2.13
N THR A 195 20.16 -9.26 3.34
CA THR A 195 19.54 -9.77 4.58
C THR A 195 18.12 -9.27 4.80
N GLY A 196 17.82 -8.04 4.40
CA GLY A 196 16.47 -7.50 4.43
C GLY A 196 15.52 -8.20 3.45
N PHE A 197 16.00 -8.57 2.26
CA PHE A 197 15.20 -9.31 1.28
C PHE A 197 14.93 -10.75 1.72
N ASP A 198 15.91 -11.44 2.30
CA ASP A 198 15.72 -12.78 2.87
C ASP A 198 14.74 -12.78 4.05
N ALA A 199 14.71 -11.70 4.84
CA ALA A 199 13.73 -11.54 5.89
C ALA A 199 12.33 -11.25 5.31
N ALA A 200 12.23 -10.31 4.37
CA ALA A 200 10.96 -9.91 3.76
C ALA A 200 10.30 -11.07 2.99
N THR A 201 11.08 -11.89 2.27
CA THR A 201 10.56 -13.05 1.51
C THR A 201 10.11 -14.22 2.38
N LYS A 202 10.46 -14.25 3.67
CA LYS A 202 9.97 -15.26 4.63
C LYS A 202 8.61 -14.90 5.21
N VAL A 203 8.15 -13.67 5.02
CA VAL A 203 6.84 -13.22 5.51
C VAL A 203 5.76 -13.84 4.63
N GLN A 204 4.93 -14.69 5.22
CA GLN A 204 3.81 -15.36 4.55
C GLN A 204 2.48 -14.61 4.72
N MET A 205 2.40 -13.73 5.72
CA MET A 205 1.19 -12.94 5.95
C MET A 205 1.49 -11.63 6.65
N ILE A 206 0.79 -10.58 6.23
CA ILE A 206 0.72 -9.31 6.97
C ILE A 206 -0.70 -9.15 7.48
N GLN A 207 -0.85 -9.01 8.79
CA GLN A 207 -2.12 -8.68 9.44
C GLN A 207 -2.12 -7.19 9.77
N VAL A 208 -3.13 -6.46 9.30
CA VAL A 208 -3.32 -5.06 9.62
C VAL A 208 -4.54 -4.91 10.54
N ILE A 209 -4.30 -4.39 11.73
CA ILE A 209 -5.34 -4.12 12.73
C ILE A 209 -5.56 -2.61 12.78
N ALA A 210 -6.80 -2.16 12.64
CA ALA A 210 -7.15 -0.74 12.70
C ALA A 210 -8.49 -0.51 13.39
N LEU A 211 -8.58 0.55 14.20
CA LEU A 211 -9.87 1.10 14.62
C LEU A 211 -10.65 1.58 13.40
N LYS A 212 -11.97 1.40 13.38
CA LYS A 212 -12.81 1.98 12.33
C LYS A 212 -12.59 3.49 12.28
N MET A 213 -12.21 4.01 11.11
CA MET A 213 -11.85 5.42 10.96
C MET A 213 -13.07 6.32 11.11
N ASN A 214 -12.96 7.37 11.92
CA ASN A 214 -14.04 8.35 12.06
C ASN A 214 -14.17 9.20 10.78
N PRO A 215 -15.33 9.19 10.08
CA PRO A 215 -15.54 9.98 8.86
C PRO A 215 -15.41 11.50 9.07
N ALA A 216 -15.62 11.99 10.30
CA ALA A 216 -15.47 13.41 10.62
C ALA A 216 -14.04 13.92 10.43
N ILE A 217 -13.02 13.03 10.43
CA ILE A 217 -11.62 13.39 10.15
C ILE A 217 -11.51 14.06 8.77
N TRP A 218 -12.30 13.63 7.80
CA TRP A 218 -12.28 14.23 6.46
C TRP A 218 -12.76 15.67 6.41
N LYS A 219 -13.49 16.15 7.43
CA LYS A 219 -13.97 17.54 7.52
C LYS A 219 -12.93 18.48 8.16
N ARG A 220 -11.82 17.94 8.68
CA ARG A 220 -10.70 18.69 9.28
C ARG A 220 -9.56 18.80 8.27
N ALA A 221 -8.38 19.29 8.68
CA ALA A 221 -7.15 19.11 7.90
C ALA A 221 -6.75 17.62 7.94
N PRO A 222 -7.01 16.83 6.88
CA PRO A 222 -6.79 15.40 6.95
C PRO A 222 -5.30 15.10 6.94
N ARG A 223 -4.87 14.16 7.78
CA ARG A 223 -3.48 13.67 7.83
C ARG A 223 -3.48 12.15 7.72
N ARG A 224 -2.38 11.59 7.21
CA ARG A 224 -2.18 10.14 7.20
C ARG A 224 -2.21 9.61 8.64
N GLN A 225 -2.73 8.40 8.81
CA GLN A 225 -2.66 7.73 10.10
C GLN A 225 -1.29 7.09 10.31
N CYS A 226 -0.90 6.97 11.58
CA CYS A 226 0.36 6.34 11.96
C CYS A 226 0.19 4.83 12.06
N CYS A 227 1.30 4.10 11.96
CA CYS A 227 1.30 2.68 12.26
C CYS A 227 2.54 2.22 13.01
N LYS A 228 2.41 1.05 13.64
CA LYS A 228 3.52 0.31 14.26
C LYS A 228 3.52 -1.12 13.76
N MET A 229 4.71 -1.60 13.40
CA MET A 229 4.91 -2.95 12.91
C MET A 229 5.65 -3.79 13.95
N GLN A 230 5.09 -4.95 14.26
CA GLN A 230 5.66 -5.92 15.20
C GLN A 230 5.63 -7.32 14.58
N ASN A 231 6.55 -8.16 15.01
CA ASN A 231 6.50 -9.58 14.67
C ASN A 231 5.33 -10.24 15.42
N ALA A 232 4.65 -11.18 14.77
CA ALA A 232 3.77 -12.09 15.48
C ALA A 232 4.59 -13.09 16.32
N ASN A 233 3.89 -13.89 17.12
CA ASN A 233 4.51 -15.03 17.82
C ASN A 233 5.06 -16.05 16.81
N GLU A 234 4.37 -16.21 15.67
CA GLU A 234 4.80 -16.98 14.51
C GLU A 234 5.79 -16.17 13.66
N GLY A 235 6.94 -16.77 13.33
CA GLY A 235 8.09 -16.06 12.75
C GLY A 235 7.94 -15.59 11.30
N ASP A 236 6.84 -15.94 10.64
CA ASP A 236 6.49 -15.66 9.25
C ASP A 236 5.30 -14.69 9.11
N LYS A 237 4.77 -14.16 10.22
CA LYS A 237 3.66 -13.20 10.20
C LYS A 237 4.10 -11.84 10.79
N LEU A 238 3.72 -10.77 10.09
CA LEU A 238 3.90 -9.40 10.59
C LEU A 238 2.54 -8.81 10.97
N ILE A 239 2.50 -8.12 12.10
CA ILE A 239 1.30 -7.40 12.56
C ILE A 239 1.57 -5.91 12.48
N VAL A 240 0.75 -5.20 11.71
CA VAL A 240 0.74 -3.75 11.58
C VAL A 240 -0.48 -3.21 12.31
N LYS A 241 -0.29 -2.31 13.26
CA LYS A 241 -1.38 -1.63 13.97
C LYS A 241 -1.47 -0.20 13.47
N ILE A 242 -2.60 0.19 12.87
CA ILE A 242 -2.87 1.56 12.44
C ILE A 242 -3.64 2.29 13.54
N HIS A 243 -3.21 3.51 13.86
CA HIS A 243 -3.82 4.34 14.89
C HIS A 243 -3.73 5.83 14.53
N GLU A 244 -4.45 6.67 15.27
CA GLU A 244 -4.22 8.11 15.24
C GLU A 244 -2.80 8.41 15.72
N CYS A 245 -2.14 9.35 15.05
CA CYS A 245 -0.79 9.75 15.44
C CYS A 245 -0.83 10.46 16.78
N LYS A 246 0.11 10.11 17.65
CA LYS A 246 0.31 10.83 18.90
C LYS A 246 0.95 12.21 18.63
N PRO A 247 0.86 13.17 19.57
CA PRO A 247 1.48 14.49 19.41
C PRO A 247 2.99 14.45 19.11
N ASP A 248 3.71 13.44 19.61
CA ASP A 248 5.14 13.20 19.43
C ASP A 248 5.48 12.32 18.22
N GLU A 249 4.48 11.69 17.60
CA GLU A 249 4.66 10.90 16.40
C GLU A 249 4.48 11.81 15.18
N ALA A 250 5.57 12.05 14.46
CA ALA A 250 5.46 12.68 13.16
C ALA A 250 4.63 11.77 12.25
N THR A 251 3.43 12.23 11.87
CA THR A 251 2.90 11.88 10.54
C THR A 251 4.03 12.24 9.60
N THR A 252 4.60 11.28 8.89
CA THR A 252 5.64 11.54 7.89
C THR A 252 5.17 12.70 7.02
N SER A 253 5.66 13.90 7.33
CA SER A 253 5.06 15.16 6.92
C SER A 253 5.39 15.32 5.45
N VAL A 254 4.39 15.84 4.72
CA VAL A 254 4.46 16.20 3.31
C VAL A 254 5.68 17.08 3.05
#